data_AF-A0A538KBM2-F1
#
_entry.id   AF-A0A538KBM2-F1
#
_cell.length_a   1.000
_cell.length_b   1.000
_cell.length_c   1.000
_cell.angle_alpha   90.00
_cell.angle_beta   90.00
_cell.angle_gamma   90.00
#
_symmetry.space_group_name_H-M   'P 1'
#
loop_
_entity.id
_entity.type
_entity.pdbx_description
1 polymer ?
#
loop_
_entity_poly.entity_id
_entity_poly.type
_entity_poly.pdbx_seq_one_letter_code
_entity_poly.pdbx_strand_id
1 'polypeptide(L)'
;MPDTTTIDHLLAGLNGPQREAVTYGEGPLLILAGAGSGKTRVLTHRIAYLLASGAAQANEILAITFTNKAAQEMRDRAAYLVGRRIRAMWVMTFHAACARMLRAHAERLGYTRRFSIYDQADSRRLIKRCLDDLGFDPKRFTPAAVQAQISDAKNKLRDADAYGRMVGSFFEQTVADVYRQYERELHRMNAMDFDDLLFRAVNLLELFQEVQDIYALGFRHVLVDEYQDTNHAQYRWLQLLTKERRNLMVVGDDAQCLIEGTLVTMADRSQRPIQEVGVGDSVLSGYGSGDFRPARVLRVHRSERREGIAITLRFGRRLVSTPEHVHFAGVVGRNWRQATVPSHGRVDVMLCVGEPGGVPVHQASVGGVGVLSRDMAAVGLIAGAVDEAVIYPSARLGPDGAELPFTQAAAVRPGTVMLDGSGGYDVVESVEPVELDRPVYDLDIESTHNFVANGIVTHNSIYGFRGADIRNILDFEDYYPDAHVVRLEQNYR
;
A
#
# COMPACT_ATOMS: atom_id res chain seq x y z
N MET A 1 -23.01 30.74 15.18
CA MET A 1 -21.63 31.19 15.46
C MET A 1 -20.82 29.94 15.76
N PRO A 2 -19.69 29.69 15.09
CA PRO A 2 -18.80 28.60 15.47
C PRO A 2 -18.38 28.80 16.94
N ASP A 3 -18.38 27.71 17.70
CA ASP A 3 -17.98 27.73 19.11
C ASP A 3 -16.45 27.87 19.19
N THR A 4 -15.98 29.11 19.30
CA THR A 4 -14.54 29.46 19.27
C THR A 4 -13.76 28.69 20.34
N THR A 5 -14.36 28.46 21.51
CA THR A 5 -13.75 27.69 22.60
C THR A 5 -13.55 26.22 22.21
N THR A 6 -14.53 25.62 21.51
CA THR A 6 -14.39 24.26 20.98
C THR A 6 -13.29 24.17 19.91
N ILE A 7 -13.17 25.15 19.01
CA ILE A 7 -12.11 25.15 17.99
C ILE A 7 -10.73 25.28 18.64
N ASP A 8 -10.56 26.18 19.60
CA ASP A 8 -9.28 26.36 20.30
C ASP A 8 -8.84 25.07 21.01
N HIS A 9 -9.78 24.34 21.63
CA HIS A 9 -9.51 23.04 22.23
C HIS A 9 -9.13 21.97 21.21
N LEU A 10 -9.78 21.94 20.04
CA LEU A 10 -9.44 20.99 18.97
C LEU A 10 -8.04 21.22 18.40
N LEU A 11 -7.58 22.47 18.36
CA LEU A 11 -6.27 22.79 17.83
C LEU A 11 -5.17 22.75 18.91
N ALA A 12 -5.54 22.68 20.19
CA ALA A 12 -4.60 22.60 21.29
C ALA A 12 -3.71 21.34 21.19
N GLY A 13 -2.40 21.53 21.32
CA GLY A 13 -1.41 20.44 21.29
C GLY A 13 -1.14 19.84 19.91
N LEU A 14 -1.62 20.46 18.82
CA LEU A 14 -1.12 20.22 17.46
C LEU A 14 0.10 21.09 17.20
N ASN A 15 1.13 20.54 16.56
CA ASN A 15 2.27 21.33 16.08
C ASN A 15 1.87 22.20 14.87
N GLY A 16 2.80 23.01 14.36
CA GLY A 16 2.56 23.90 13.21
C GLY A 16 1.99 23.16 11.99
N PRO A 17 2.69 22.16 11.42
CA PRO A 17 2.21 21.39 10.27
C PRO A 17 0.88 20.64 10.53
N GLN A 18 0.70 20.03 11.70
CA GLN A 18 -0.55 19.36 12.04
C GLN A 18 -1.72 20.35 12.10
N ARG A 19 -1.51 21.55 12.68
CA ARG A 19 -2.52 22.61 12.73
C ARG A 19 -2.83 23.11 11.32
N GLU A 20 -1.83 23.31 10.49
CA GLU A 20 -1.98 23.71 9.09
C GLU A 20 -2.85 22.69 8.34
N ALA A 21 -2.50 21.41 8.40
CA ALA A 21 -3.29 20.33 7.81
C ALA A 21 -4.74 20.25 8.32
N VAL A 22 -4.95 20.47 9.62
CA VAL A 22 -6.30 20.43 10.23
C VAL A 22 -7.14 21.64 9.81
N THR A 23 -6.52 22.81 9.68
CA THR A 23 -7.22 24.08 9.44
C THR A 23 -7.32 24.48 7.97
N TYR A 24 -6.55 23.81 7.09
CA TYR A 24 -6.59 24.04 5.64
C TYR A 24 -8.03 23.98 5.12
N GLY A 25 -8.42 24.98 4.33
CA GLY A 25 -9.79 25.20 3.89
C GLY A 25 -10.25 24.26 2.78
N GLU A 26 -10.69 24.85 1.68
CA GLU A 26 -11.12 24.14 0.48
C GLU A 26 -9.94 23.85 -0.45
N GLY A 27 -10.10 22.85 -1.30
CA GLY A 27 -9.11 22.40 -2.26
C GLY A 27 -8.47 21.05 -1.92
N PRO A 28 -7.67 20.49 -2.86
CA PRO A 28 -6.93 19.26 -2.65
C PRO A 28 -5.81 19.47 -1.62
N LEU A 29 -5.69 18.53 -0.69
CA LEU A 29 -4.71 18.56 0.39
C LEU A 29 -3.94 17.23 0.42
N LEU A 30 -2.63 17.30 0.17
CA LEU A 30 -1.72 16.17 0.30
C LEU A 30 -0.99 16.28 1.63
N ILE A 31 -1.08 15.23 2.44
CA ILE A 31 -0.31 15.11 3.68
C ILE A 31 0.70 13.99 3.54
N LEU A 32 1.96 14.37 3.61
CA LEU A 32 3.09 13.46 3.59
C LEU A 32 3.54 13.22 5.02
N ALA A 33 3.54 11.97 5.43
CA ALA A 33 3.69 11.62 6.82
C ALA A 33 4.36 10.26 6.97
N GLY A 34 5.43 10.21 7.76
CA GLY A 34 6.07 8.95 8.16
C GLY A 34 5.31 8.25 9.28
N ALA A 35 5.78 7.07 9.69
CA ALA A 35 5.21 6.36 10.83
C ALA A 35 5.39 7.14 12.14
N GLY A 36 4.33 7.26 12.95
CA GLY A 36 4.40 7.94 14.25
C GLY A 36 4.31 9.47 14.19
N SER A 37 4.16 10.07 13.01
CA SER A 37 3.98 11.52 12.78
C SER A 37 2.62 12.10 13.22
N GLY A 38 1.69 11.22 13.60
CA GLY A 38 0.34 11.61 14.02
C GLY A 38 -0.70 11.67 12.90
N LYS A 39 -0.52 10.96 11.77
CA LYS A 39 -1.50 10.84 10.65
C LYS A 39 -2.96 10.75 11.12
N THR A 40 -3.26 9.74 11.94
CA THR A 40 -4.61 9.48 12.43
C THR A 40 -5.14 10.62 13.30
N ARG A 41 -4.26 11.30 14.06
CA ARG A 41 -4.63 12.46 14.87
C ARG A 41 -5.01 13.64 13.98
N VAL A 42 -4.26 13.89 12.91
CA VAL A 42 -4.58 14.95 11.94
C VAL A 42 -5.92 14.67 11.25
N LEU A 43 -6.15 13.43 10.79
CA LEU A 43 -7.42 13.04 10.16
C LEU A 43 -8.62 13.27 11.09
N THR A 44 -8.56 12.78 12.34
CA THR A 44 -9.69 12.89 13.28
C THR A 44 -9.91 14.32 13.74
N HIS A 45 -8.85 15.08 13.98
CA HIS A 45 -8.96 16.51 14.33
C HIS A 45 -9.49 17.34 13.16
N ARG A 46 -9.12 17.03 11.90
CA ARG A 46 -9.69 17.70 10.73
C ARG A 46 -11.19 17.45 10.60
N ILE A 47 -11.64 16.20 10.77
CA ILE A 47 -13.08 15.89 10.79
C ILE A 47 -13.79 16.75 11.85
N ALA A 48 -13.25 16.81 13.07
CA ALA A 48 -13.84 17.60 14.14
C ALA A 48 -13.83 19.11 13.84
N TYR A 49 -12.74 19.62 13.28
CA TYR A 49 -12.59 21.02 12.88
C TYR A 49 -13.59 21.41 11.78
N LEU A 50 -13.76 20.58 10.74
CA LEU A 50 -14.72 20.83 9.66
C LEU A 50 -16.16 20.95 10.19
N LEU A 51 -16.53 20.11 11.16
CA LEU A 51 -17.84 20.20 11.81
C LEU A 51 -17.98 21.39 12.75
N ALA A 52 -16.94 21.71 13.53
CA ALA A 52 -16.97 22.80 14.52
C ALA A 52 -16.96 24.19 13.86
N SER A 53 -16.21 24.35 12.78
CA SER A 53 -16.14 25.58 11.98
C SER A 53 -17.38 25.80 11.09
N GLY A 54 -18.18 24.75 10.87
CA GLY A 54 -19.30 24.78 9.94
C GLY A 54 -18.90 24.65 8.47
N ALA A 55 -17.65 24.27 8.19
CA ALA A 55 -17.17 23.99 6.83
C ALA A 55 -17.88 22.77 6.21
N ALA A 56 -18.34 21.82 7.02
CA ALA A 56 -19.12 20.67 6.55
C ALA A 56 -20.18 20.22 7.57
N GLN A 57 -21.24 19.60 7.07
CA GLN A 57 -22.17 18.80 7.88
C GLN A 57 -21.69 17.36 7.99
N ALA A 58 -22.16 16.64 9.01
CA ALA A 58 -21.71 15.26 9.26
C ALA A 58 -22.02 14.28 8.12
N ASN A 59 -23.12 14.45 7.40
CA ASN A 59 -23.44 13.64 6.23
C ASN A 59 -22.66 14.03 4.96
N GLU A 60 -21.91 15.13 5.00
CA GLU A 60 -21.09 15.63 3.88
C GLU A 60 -19.63 15.17 3.96
N ILE A 61 -19.27 14.36 4.96
CA ILE A 61 -17.91 13.87 5.17
C ILE A 61 -17.83 12.37 4.85
N LEU A 62 -16.91 12.04 3.95
CA LEU A 62 -16.43 10.70 3.65
C LEU A 62 -14.98 10.55 4.13
N ALA A 63 -14.71 9.59 5.00
CA ALA A 63 -13.39 9.19 5.45
C ALA A 63 -13.16 7.72 5.11
N ILE A 64 -12.11 7.46 4.32
CA ILE A 64 -11.77 6.15 3.78
C ILE A 64 -10.48 5.62 4.41
N THR A 65 -10.49 4.35 4.78
CA THR A 65 -9.31 3.58 5.20
C THR A 65 -9.18 2.27 4.43
N PHE A 66 -8.04 1.59 4.56
CA PHE A 66 -7.81 0.31 3.88
C PHE A 66 -8.36 -0.90 4.63
N THR A 67 -8.38 -0.86 5.96
CA THR A 67 -8.83 -1.98 6.80
C THR A 67 -10.04 -1.62 7.65
N ASN A 68 -10.86 -2.62 7.95
CA ASN A 68 -12.02 -2.45 8.84
C ASN A 68 -11.58 -2.00 10.24
N LYS A 69 -10.44 -2.52 10.72
CA LYS A 69 -9.84 -2.10 11.99
C LYS A 69 -9.48 -0.62 11.98
N ALA A 70 -8.77 -0.15 10.96
CA ALA A 70 -8.43 1.27 10.84
C ALA A 70 -9.67 2.16 10.73
N ALA A 71 -10.71 1.72 9.99
CA ALA A 71 -11.98 2.44 9.91
C ALA A 71 -12.63 2.56 11.29
N GLN A 72 -12.67 1.46 12.06
CA GLN A 72 -13.26 1.42 13.38
C GLN A 72 -12.47 2.26 14.39
N GLU A 73 -11.14 2.14 14.41
CA GLU A 73 -10.27 2.97 15.26
C GLU A 73 -10.41 4.46 14.94
N MET A 74 -10.43 4.83 13.65
CA MET A 74 -10.66 6.21 13.23
C MET A 74 -12.04 6.70 13.66
N ARG A 75 -13.07 5.85 13.50
CA ARG A 75 -14.44 6.15 13.91
C ARG A 75 -14.54 6.39 15.41
N ASP A 76 -13.92 5.54 16.23
CA ASP A 76 -13.93 5.67 17.68
C ASP A 76 -13.19 6.93 18.13
N ARG A 77 -12.00 7.20 17.57
CA ARG A 77 -11.24 8.42 17.84
C ARG A 77 -12.01 9.69 17.45
N ALA A 78 -12.62 9.71 16.26
CA ALA A 78 -13.44 10.83 15.84
C ALA A 78 -14.70 10.98 16.71
N ALA A 79 -15.29 9.88 17.19
CA ALA A 79 -16.46 9.90 18.07
C ALA A 79 -16.19 10.62 19.40
N TYR A 80 -14.98 10.51 19.96
CA TYR A 80 -14.59 11.27 21.15
C TYR A 80 -14.61 12.79 20.92
N LEU A 81 -14.31 13.24 19.70
CA LEU A 81 -14.25 14.67 19.35
C LEU A 81 -15.62 15.22 18.92
N VAL A 82 -16.41 14.42 18.17
CA VAL A 82 -17.62 14.91 17.49
C VAL A 82 -18.92 14.36 18.07
N GLY A 83 -18.83 13.40 18.99
CA GLY A 83 -19.94 12.75 19.66
C GLY A 83 -20.84 11.98 18.68
N ARG A 84 -22.15 12.07 18.88
CA ARG A 84 -23.16 11.31 18.11
C ARG A 84 -23.18 11.65 16.61
N ARG A 85 -22.59 12.77 16.19
CA ARG A 85 -22.50 13.19 14.79
C ARG A 85 -21.76 12.18 13.91
N ILE A 86 -20.85 11.38 14.47
CA ILE A 86 -20.13 10.29 13.78
C ILE A 86 -21.05 9.28 13.08
N ARG A 87 -22.31 9.14 13.54
CA ARG A 87 -23.26 8.18 12.97
C ARG A 87 -23.75 8.59 11.58
N ALA A 88 -23.75 9.89 11.27
CA ALA A 88 -24.16 10.40 9.96
C ALA A 88 -23.01 10.39 8.93
N MET A 89 -21.76 10.32 9.40
CA MET A 89 -20.56 10.28 8.56
C MET A 89 -20.35 8.91 7.92
N TRP A 90 -19.72 8.92 6.74
CA TRP A 90 -19.17 7.70 6.15
C TRP A 90 -17.72 7.57 6.60
N VAL A 91 -17.46 6.73 7.62
CA VAL A 91 -16.11 6.35 8.05
C VAL A 91 -16.00 4.84 7.86
N MET A 92 -15.33 4.42 6.78
CA MET A 92 -15.39 3.03 6.31
C MET A 92 -14.24 2.70 5.34
N THR A 93 -14.14 1.44 4.93
CA THR A 93 -13.22 1.05 3.86
C THR A 93 -13.79 1.39 2.47
N PHE A 94 -12.92 1.43 1.45
CA PHE A 94 -13.35 1.58 0.05
C PHE A 94 -14.47 0.60 -0.33
N HIS A 95 -14.29 -0.68 -0.01
CA HIS A 95 -15.22 -1.74 -0.34
C HIS A 95 -16.55 -1.58 0.39
N ALA A 96 -16.53 -1.17 1.66
CA ALA A 96 -17.76 -0.89 2.40
C ALA A 96 -18.53 0.32 1.83
N ALA A 97 -17.82 1.36 1.38
CA ALA A 97 -18.42 2.51 0.71
C ALA A 97 -19.05 2.14 -0.62
N CYS A 98 -18.31 1.42 -1.45
CA CYS A 98 -18.78 0.95 -2.75
C CYS A 98 -19.95 -0.02 -2.60
N ALA A 99 -19.87 -0.97 -1.67
CA ALA A 99 -20.99 -1.85 -1.37
C ALA A 99 -22.22 -1.06 -0.92
N ARG A 100 -22.10 -0.08 -0.02
CA ARG A 100 -23.22 0.76 0.42
C ARG A 100 -23.85 1.54 -0.74
N MET A 101 -23.03 2.09 -1.63
CA MET A 101 -23.48 2.77 -2.84
C MET A 101 -24.22 1.81 -3.80
N LEU A 102 -23.63 0.64 -4.07
CA LEU A 102 -24.23 -0.38 -4.92
C LEU A 102 -25.54 -0.92 -4.31
N ARG A 103 -25.64 -1.08 -2.99
CA ARG A 103 -26.91 -1.47 -2.34
C ARG A 103 -28.05 -0.49 -2.61
N ALA A 104 -27.73 0.79 -2.79
CA ALA A 104 -28.72 1.82 -3.09
C ALA A 104 -29.11 1.86 -4.58
N HIS A 105 -28.19 1.52 -5.49
CA HIS A 105 -28.33 1.78 -6.93
C HIS A 105 -28.06 0.59 -7.87
N ALA A 106 -27.84 -0.62 -7.34
CA ALA A 106 -27.53 -1.85 -8.08
C ALA A 106 -28.50 -2.17 -9.22
N GLU A 107 -29.77 -1.78 -9.08
CA GLU A 107 -30.83 -1.98 -10.09
C GLU A 107 -30.50 -1.31 -11.42
N ARG A 108 -29.72 -0.21 -11.40
CA ARG A 108 -29.23 0.48 -12.61
C ARG A 108 -28.28 -0.40 -13.43
N LEU A 109 -27.58 -1.32 -12.78
CA LEU A 109 -26.61 -2.23 -13.39
C LEU A 109 -27.20 -3.62 -13.63
N GLY A 110 -28.53 -3.80 -13.49
CA GLY A 110 -29.18 -5.09 -13.66
C GLY A 110 -29.06 -6.05 -12.47
N TYR A 111 -28.55 -5.59 -11.33
CA TYR A 111 -28.50 -6.36 -10.09
C TYR A 111 -29.67 -6.02 -9.18
N THR A 112 -30.05 -6.94 -8.29
CA THR A 112 -30.95 -6.59 -7.19
C THR A 112 -30.16 -6.00 -6.02
N ARG A 113 -30.82 -5.21 -5.17
CA ARG A 113 -30.19 -4.64 -3.96
C ARG A 113 -29.67 -5.70 -2.97
N ARG A 114 -30.07 -6.96 -3.11
CA ARG A 114 -29.70 -8.09 -2.23
C ARG A 114 -28.63 -9.00 -2.85
N PHE A 115 -27.78 -8.49 -3.75
CA PHE A 115 -26.66 -9.25 -4.29
C PHE A 115 -25.76 -9.91 -3.22
N SER A 116 -25.27 -11.10 -3.47
CA SER A 116 -24.31 -11.77 -2.58
C SER A 116 -22.90 -11.22 -2.84
N ILE A 117 -22.07 -11.09 -1.79
CA ILE A 117 -20.66 -10.74 -1.95
C ILE A 117 -19.86 -12.02 -1.80
N TYR A 118 -19.16 -12.42 -2.85
CA TYR A 118 -18.35 -13.64 -2.87
C TYR A 118 -17.00 -13.38 -2.20
N ASP A 119 -16.62 -14.29 -1.30
CA ASP A 119 -15.27 -14.31 -0.76
C ASP A 119 -14.28 -14.94 -1.76
N GLN A 120 -12.99 -14.99 -1.37
CA GLN A 120 -11.96 -15.52 -2.24
C GLN A 120 -12.16 -17.00 -2.57
N ALA A 121 -12.73 -17.80 -1.66
CA ALA A 121 -12.99 -19.22 -1.87
C ALA A 121 -14.22 -19.44 -2.77
N ASP A 122 -15.28 -18.66 -2.60
CA ASP A 122 -16.44 -18.64 -3.48
C ASP A 122 -16.02 -18.31 -4.92
N SER A 123 -15.25 -17.24 -5.11
CA SER A 123 -14.73 -16.85 -6.42
C SER A 123 -13.86 -17.95 -7.04
N ARG A 124 -12.95 -18.58 -6.27
CA ARG A 124 -12.14 -19.71 -6.77
C ARG A 124 -13.00 -20.90 -7.18
N ARG A 125 -14.03 -21.23 -6.42
CA ARG A 125 -14.96 -22.32 -6.76
C ARG A 125 -15.69 -22.04 -8.06
N LEU A 126 -16.15 -20.81 -8.27
CA LEU A 126 -16.84 -20.43 -9.50
C LEU A 126 -15.88 -20.40 -10.69
N ILE A 127 -14.66 -19.86 -10.54
CA ILE A 127 -13.63 -19.89 -11.58
C ILE A 127 -13.27 -21.32 -11.98
N LYS A 128 -13.12 -22.23 -11.00
CA LYS A 128 -12.89 -23.65 -11.27
C LYS A 128 -14.01 -24.24 -12.13
N ARG A 129 -15.28 -23.95 -11.80
CA ARG A 129 -16.42 -24.39 -12.61
C ARG A 129 -16.35 -23.86 -14.04
N CYS A 130 -16.02 -22.58 -14.23
CA CYS A 130 -15.86 -21.99 -15.57
C CYS A 130 -14.73 -22.68 -16.37
N LEU A 131 -13.61 -23.01 -15.71
CA LEU A 131 -12.53 -23.78 -16.35
C LEU A 131 -12.99 -25.17 -16.79
N ASP A 132 -13.71 -25.87 -15.92
CA ASP A 132 -14.25 -27.21 -16.20
C ASP A 132 -15.28 -27.14 -17.37
N ASP A 133 -16.17 -26.14 -17.37
CA ASP A 133 -17.20 -25.94 -18.40
C ASP A 133 -16.61 -25.62 -19.79
N LEU A 134 -15.49 -24.87 -19.83
CA LEU A 134 -14.78 -24.54 -21.06
C LEU A 134 -13.81 -25.64 -21.52
N GLY A 135 -13.66 -26.72 -20.73
CA GLY A 135 -12.81 -27.85 -21.06
C GLY A 135 -11.31 -27.59 -20.90
N PHE A 136 -10.91 -26.64 -20.05
CA PHE A 136 -9.51 -26.36 -19.76
C PHE A 136 -8.96 -27.26 -18.65
N ASP A 137 -7.75 -27.80 -18.84
CA ASP A 137 -7.09 -28.66 -17.85
C ASP A 137 -6.67 -27.86 -16.58
N PRO A 138 -7.21 -28.19 -15.39
CA PRO A 138 -6.88 -27.50 -14.14
C PRO A 138 -5.40 -27.60 -13.74
N LYS A 139 -4.65 -28.58 -14.29
CA LYS A 139 -3.20 -28.70 -14.06
C LYS A 139 -2.39 -27.66 -14.82
N ARG A 140 -2.91 -27.18 -15.96
CA ARG A 140 -2.30 -26.10 -16.75
C ARG A 140 -2.81 -24.73 -16.34
N PHE A 141 -4.07 -24.66 -15.93
CA PHE A 141 -4.76 -23.43 -15.55
C PHE A 141 -5.31 -23.55 -14.14
N THR A 142 -4.52 -23.19 -13.14
CA THR A 142 -5.00 -23.27 -11.76
C THR A 142 -6.04 -22.17 -11.50
N PRO A 143 -7.15 -22.46 -10.78
CA PRO A 143 -8.16 -21.44 -10.47
C PRO A 143 -7.59 -20.22 -9.73
N ALA A 144 -6.55 -20.42 -8.90
CA ALA A 144 -5.88 -19.34 -8.19
C ALA A 144 -5.11 -18.41 -9.14
N ALA A 145 -4.38 -18.96 -10.13
CA ALA A 145 -3.65 -18.14 -11.09
C ALA A 145 -4.60 -17.34 -11.99
N VAL A 146 -5.70 -17.97 -12.43
CA VAL A 146 -6.73 -17.29 -13.24
C VAL A 146 -7.43 -16.20 -12.42
N GLN A 147 -7.78 -16.48 -11.14
CA GLN A 147 -8.33 -15.47 -10.24
C GLN A 147 -7.42 -14.26 -10.08
N ALA A 148 -6.11 -14.47 -9.91
CA ALA A 148 -5.15 -13.38 -9.75
C ALA A 148 -5.13 -12.47 -10.99
N GLN A 149 -5.14 -13.04 -12.19
CA GLN A 149 -5.18 -12.27 -13.44
C GLN A 149 -6.50 -11.50 -13.61
N ILE A 150 -7.63 -12.11 -13.27
CA ILE A 150 -8.94 -11.44 -13.28
C ILE A 150 -8.95 -10.28 -12.28
N SER A 151 -8.43 -10.50 -11.07
CA SER A 151 -8.34 -9.47 -10.03
C SER A 151 -7.47 -8.28 -10.47
N ASP A 152 -6.30 -8.56 -11.06
CA ASP A 152 -5.43 -7.52 -11.63
C ASP A 152 -6.15 -6.72 -12.74
N ALA A 153 -6.85 -7.40 -13.64
CA ALA A 153 -7.63 -6.76 -14.69
C ALA A 153 -8.72 -5.85 -14.11
N LYS A 154 -9.47 -6.33 -13.11
CA LYS A 154 -10.53 -5.56 -12.44
C LYS A 154 -9.98 -4.34 -11.70
N ASN A 155 -8.87 -4.49 -10.98
CA ASN A 155 -8.21 -3.39 -10.26
C ASN A 155 -7.69 -2.30 -11.21
N LYS A 156 -7.46 -2.64 -12.49
CA LYS A 156 -7.13 -1.73 -13.60
C LYS A 156 -8.35 -1.28 -14.41
N LEU A 157 -9.57 -1.56 -13.94
CA LEU A 157 -10.84 -1.27 -14.61
C LEU A 157 -10.95 -1.86 -16.03
N ARG A 158 -10.43 -3.08 -16.22
CA ARG A 158 -10.50 -3.81 -17.49
C ARG A 158 -11.54 -4.91 -17.41
N ASP A 159 -12.59 -4.78 -18.20
CA ASP A 159 -13.56 -5.85 -18.39
C ASP A 159 -12.96 -7.01 -19.21
N ALA A 160 -13.68 -8.13 -19.30
CA ALA A 160 -13.19 -9.31 -20.00
C ALA A 160 -12.85 -9.07 -21.49
N ASP A 161 -13.58 -8.18 -22.16
CA ASP A 161 -13.36 -7.89 -23.58
C ASP A 161 -12.15 -6.96 -23.80
N ALA A 162 -11.97 -5.97 -22.94
CA ALA A 162 -10.78 -5.11 -22.93
C ALA A 162 -9.53 -5.92 -22.60
N TYR A 163 -9.61 -6.81 -21.62
CA TYR A 163 -8.52 -7.74 -21.29
C TYR A 163 -8.17 -8.62 -22.50
N GLY A 164 -9.17 -9.23 -23.15
CA GLY A 164 -8.98 -10.07 -24.33
C GLY A 164 -8.32 -9.36 -25.53
N ARG A 165 -8.54 -8.06 -25.71
CA ARG A 165 -7.90 -7.28 -26.80
C ARG A 165 -6.42 -6.97 -26.56
N MET A 166 -5.95 -7.02 -25.31
CA MET A 166 -4.58 -6.65 -24.94
C MET A 166 -3.61 -7.82 -24.95
N VAL A 167 -4.13 -9.04 -24.94
CA VAL A 167 -3.35 -10.23 -24.64
C VAL A 167 -2.94 -10.99 -25.91
N GLY A 168 -1.76 -11.61 -25.86
CA GLY A 168 -1.16 -12.27 -27.04
C GLY A 168 -0.84 -13.74 -26.83
N SER A 169 -0.74 -14.20 -25.58
CA SER A 169 -0.42 -15.59 -25.29
C SER A 169 -1.66 -16.47 -25.20
N PHE A 170 -1.48 -17.77 -25.47
CA PHE A 170 -2.55 -18.76 -25.29
C PHE A 170 -3.09 -18.79 -23.86
N PHE A 171 -2.21 -18.57 -22.87
CA PHE A 171 -2.62 -18.55 -21.47
C PHE A 171 -3.55 -17.38 -21.17
N GLU A 172 -3.18 -16.18 -21.61
CA GLU A 172 -3.98 -14.99 -21.37
C GLU A 172 -5.30 -15.01 -22.15
N GLN A 173 -5.32 -15.59 -23.37
CA GLN A 173 -6.56 -15.78 -24.12
C GLN A 173 -7.53 -16.71 -23.36
N THR A 174 -7.01 -17.78 -22.77
CA THR A 174 -7.78 -18.68 -21.91
C THR A 174 -8.36 -17.93 -20.70
N VAL A 175 -7.55 -17.08 -20.06
CA VAL A 175 -8.03 -16.23 -18.95
C VAL A 175 -9.15 -15.31 -19.40
N ALA A 176 -9.06 -14.70 -20.59
CA ALA A 176 -10.10 -13.81 -21.11
C ALA A 176 -11.45 -14.54 -21.29
N ASP A 177 -11.41 -15.78 -21.80
CA ASP A 177 -12.62 -16.59 -22.00
C ASP A 177 -13.25 -17.02 -20.67
N VAL A 178 -12.42 -17.45 -19.71
CA VAL A 178 -12.87 -17.77 -18.35
C VAL A 178 -13.44 -16.53 -17.66
N TYR A 179 -12.78 -15.37 -17.79
CA TYR A 179 -13.24 -14.12 -17.20
C TYR A 179 -14.62 -13.72 -17.73
N ARG A 180 -14.84 -13.82 -19.05
CA ARG A 180 -16.14 -13.51 -19.66
C ARG A 180 -17.26 -14.41 -19.14
N GLN A 181 -17.01 -15.71 -18.99
CA GLN A 181 -18.00 -16.63 -18.41
C GLN A 181 -18.21 -16.37 -16.92
N TYR A 182 -17.14 -16.10 -16.18
CA TYR A 182 -17.15 -15.81 -14.75
C TYR A 182 -18.03 -14.59 -14.43
N GLU A 183 -17.88 -13.48 -15.15
CA GLU A 183 -18.72 -12.28 -14.96
C GLU A 183 -20.20 -12.57 -15.25
N ARG A 184 -20.49 -13.33 -16.31
CA ARG A 184 -21.87 -13.73 -16.66
C ARG A 184 -22.51 -14.55 -15.55
N GLU A 185 -21.78 -15.51 -15.00
CA GLU A 185 -22.29 -16.36 -13.92
C GLU A 185 -22.49 -15.58 -12.61
N LEU A 186 -21.55 -14.69 -12.25
CA LEU A 186 -21.74 -13.78 -11.11
C LEU A 186 -23.01 -12.94 -11.26
N HIS A 187 -23.19 -12.31 -12.42
CA HIS A 187 -24.38 -11.50 -12.69
C HIS A 187 -25.67 -12.34 -12.64
N ARG A 188 -25.68 -13.52 -13.27
CA ARG A 188 -26.81 -14.46 -13.25
C ARG A 188 -27.19 -14.90 -11.85
N MET A 189 -26.20 -15.10 -10.98
CA MET A 189 -26.38 -15.46 -9.57
C MET A 189 -26.70 -14.25 -8.68
N ASN A 190 -26.81 -13.04 -9.26
CA ASN A 190 -26.94 -11.79 -8.54
C ASN A 190 -25.85 -11.68 -7.45
N ALA A 191 -24.60 -11.89 -7.84
CA ALA A 191 -23.43 -11.87 -6.98
C ALA A 191 -22.36 -10.91 -7.52
N MET A 192 -21.54 -10.40 -6.63
CA MET A 192 -20.36 -9.60 -6.91
C MET A 192 -19.20 -10.17 -6.10
N ASP A 193 -18.02 -10.27 -6.67
CA ASP A 193 -16.82 -10.52 -5.86
C ASP A 193 -16.31 -9.22 -5.22
N PHE A 194 -15.18 -9.30 -4.52
CA PHE A 194 -14.61 -8.14 -3.82
C PHE A 194 -14.19 -7.04 -4.80
N ASP A 195 -13.55 -7.40 -5.93
CA ASP A 195 -13.06 -6.46 -6.93
C ASP A 195 -14.23 -5.82 -7.71
N ASP A 196 -15.33 -6.55 -7.91
CA ASP A 196 -16.57 -6.03 -8.50
C ASP A 196 -17.16 -4.89 -7.69
N LEU A 197 -16.98 -4.85 -6.37
CA LEU A 197 -17.49 -3.74 -5.58
C LEU A 197 -16.88 -2.42 -6.07
N LEU A 198 -15.57 -2.41 -6.33
CA LEU A 198 -14.89 -1.23 -6.87
C LEU A 198 -15.26 -1.01 -8.33
N PHE A 199 -15.12 -2.03 -9.17
CA PHE A 199 -15.36 -1.93 -10.61
C PHE A 199 -16.79 -1.45 -10.89
N ARG A 200 -17.79 -2.12 -10.31
CA ARG A 200 -19.20 -1.79 -10.55
C ARG A 200 -19.57 -0.44 -9.93
N ALA A 201 -18.95 -0.02 -8.83
CA ALA A 201 -19.17 1.33 -8.31
C ALA A 201 -18.61 2.39 -9.27
N VAL A 202 -17.44 2.17 -9.88
CA VAL A 202 -16.94 3.05 -10.94
C VAL A 202 -17.88 3.07 -12.14
N ASN A 203 -18.29 1.90 -12.65
CA ASN A 203 -19.25 1.82 -13.77
C ASN A 203 -20.55 2.56 -13.45
N LEU A 204 -21.07 2.43 -12.22
CA LEU A 204 -22.28 3.12 -11.80
C LEU A 204 -22.13 4.64 -11.92
N LEU A 205 -21.02 5.20 -11.46
CA LEU A 205 -20.77 6.64 -11.48
C LEU A 205 -20.46 7.14 -12.90
N GLU A 206 -19.80 6.35 -13.74
CA GLU A 206 -19.47 6.74 -15.12
C GLU A 206 -20.66 6.62 -16.08
N LEU A 207 -21.53 5.62 -15.89
CA LEU A 207 -22.67 5.37 -16.77
C LEU A 207 -23.90 6.21 -16.39
N PHE A 208 -24.04 6.59 -15.12
CA PHE A 208 -25.23 7.28 -14.61
C PHE A 208 -24.86 8.58 -13.90
N GLN A 209 -24.80 9.66 -14.67
CA GLN A 209 -24.42 10.99 -14.19
C GLN A 209 -25.28 11.45 -13.01
N GLU A 210 -26.58 11.14 -13.02
CA GLU A 210 -27.48 11.52 -11.92
C GLU A 210 -27.10 10.84 -10.59
N VAL A 211 -26.50 9.65 -10.64
CA VAL A 211 -26.00 8.96 -9.44
C VAL A 211 -24.68 9.58 -9.02
N GLN A 212 -23.80 9.91 -9.96
CA GLN A 212 -22.57 10.63 -9.67
C GLN A 212 -22.85 11.95 -8.95
N ASP A 213 -23.79 12.75 -9.45
CA ASP A 213 -24.12 14.06 -8.90
C ASP A 213 -24.58 13.98 -7.44
N ILE A 214 -25.36 12.94 -7.07
CA ILE A 214 -25.79 12.71 -5.69
C ILE A 214 -24.59 12.62 -4.75
N TYR A 215 -23.58 11.84 -5.12
CA TYR A 215 -22.43 11.61 -4.25
C TYR A 215 -21.38 12.71 -4.36
N ALA A 216 -21.11 13.24 -5.55
CA ALA A 216 -20.15 14.30 -5.77
C ALA A 216 -20.59 15.64 -5.16
N LEU A 217 -21.90 15.93 -5.16
CA LEU A 217 -22.46 17.09 -4.47
C LEU A 217 -22.68 16.82 -2.98
N GLY A 218 -23.01 15.57 -2.62
CA GLY A 218 -23.29 15.16 -1.25
C GLY A 218 -22.06 15.12 -0.36
N PHE A 219 -20.92 14.60 -0.86
CA PHE A 219 -19.66 14.60 -0.12
C PHE A 219 -18.89 15.88 -0.38
N ARG A 220 -19.01 16.83 0.55
CA ARG A 220 -18.24 18.08 0.50
C ARG A 220 -16.76 17.86 0.81
N HIS A 221 -16.42 16.90 1.68
CA HIS A 221 -15.03 16.56 1.98
C HIS A 221 -14.82 15.05 1.92
N VAL A 222 -13.78 14.65 1.20
CA VAL A 222 -13.32 13.26 1.10
C VAL A 222 -11.91 13.19 1.70
N LEU A 223 -11.74 12.35 2.71
CA LEU A 223 -10.49 12.14 3.43
C LEU A 223 -10.04 10.69 3.21
N VAL A 224 -8.80 10.47 2.81
CA VAL A 224 -8.27 9.13 2.54
C VAL A 224 -6.98 8.92 3.30
N ASP A 225 -6.93 7.85 4.09
CA ASP A 225 -5.73 7.38 4.79
C ASP A 225 -4.98 6.34 3.96
N GLU A 226 -3.67 6.23 4.19
CA GLU A 226 -2.73 5.34 3.47
C GLU A 226 -2.88 5.40 1.94
N TYR A 227 -2.94 6.61 1.39
CA TYR A 227 -3.23 6.83 -0.02
C TYR A 227 -2.24 6.16 -0.98
N GLN A 228 -1.01 5.90 -0.53
CA GLN A 228 -0.02 5.12 -1.27
C GLN A 228 -0.47 3.70 -1.63
N ASP A 229 -1.43 3.14 -0.88
CA ASP A 229 -1.95 1.78 -1.10
C ASP A 229 -3.12 1.76 -2.11
N THR A 230 -3.46 2.90 -2.72
CA THR A 230 -4.61 3.03 -3.62
C THR A 230 -4.32 2.43 -4.99
N ASN A 231 -5.20 1.55 -5.49
CA ASN A 231 -5.14 1.01 -6.85
C ASN A 231 -5.89 1.90 -7.87
N HIS A 232 -5.81 1.57 -9.17
CA HIS A 232 -6.42 2.40 -10.21
C HIS A 232 -7.95 2.53 -10.10
N ALA A 233 -8.66 1.45 -9.76
CA ALA A 233 -10.11 1.47 -9.56
C ALA A 233 -10.52 2.38 -8.39
N GLN A 234 -9.83 2.27 -7.25
CA GLN A 234 -10.05 3.12 -6.08
C GLN A 234 -9.75 4.60 -6.38
N TYR A 235 -8.64 4.86 -7.07
CA TYR A 235 -8.27 6.19 -7.54
C TYR A 235 -9.36 6.81 -8.41
N ARG A 236 -9.79 6.07 -9.44
CA ARG A 236 -10.84 6.53 -10.36
C ARG A 236 -12.15 6.79 -9.64
N TRP A 237 -12.54 5.93 -8.70
CA TRP A 237 -13.72 6.13 -7.87
C TRP A 237 -13.65 7.42 -7.06
N LEU A 238 -12.50 7.71 -6.43
CA LEU A 238 -12.29 8.97 -5.71
C LEU A 238 -12.39 10.18 -6.65
N GLN A 239 -11.75 10.15 -7.82
CA GLN A 239 -11.84 11.23 -8.81
C GLN A 239 -13.29 11.54 -9.19
N LEU A 240 -14.12 10.50 -9.38
CA LEU A 240 -15.52 10.67 -9.75
C LEU A 240 -16.33 11.31 -8.61
N LEU A 241 -15.97 11.05 -7.35
CA LEU A 241 -16.60 11.65 -6.19
C LEU A 241 -16.12 13.09 -5.91
N THR A 242 -14.88 13.40 -6.25
CA THR A 242 -14.28 14.70 -5.91
C THR A 242 -14.29 15.70 -7.06
N LYS A 243 -14.81 15.30 -8.22
CA LYS A 243 -14.83 16.10 -9.47
C LYS A 243 -15.36 17.53 -9.28
N GLU A 244 -16.46 17.70 -8.55
CA GLU A 244 -17.12 19.01 -8.40
C GLU A 244 -16.52 19.86 -7.28
N ARG A 245 -16.33 19.28 -6.09
CA ARG A 245 -15.89 20.01 -4.89
C ARG A 245 -14.38 20.09 -4.71
N ARG A 246 -13.63 19.15 -5.28
CA ARG A 246 -12.16 19.03 -5.22
C ARG A 246 -11.53 19.00 -3.82
N ASN A 247 -12.34 18.93 -2.78
CA ASN A 247 -11.94 18.83 -1.38
C ASN A 247 -11.50 17.40 -1.03
N LEU A 248 -10.47 16.93 -1.71
CA LEU A 248 -9.84 15.65 -1.46
C LEU A 248 -8.61 15.87 -0.57
N MET A 249 -8.68 15.37 0.66
CA MET A 249 -7.51 15.25 1.51
C MET A 249 -7.01 13.81 1.44
N VAL A 250 -5.73 13.65 1.12
CA VAL A 250 -5.06 12.34 1.15
C VAL A 250 -3.91 12.39 2.14
N VAL A 251 -3.73 11.30 2.87
CA VAL A 251 -2.60 11.10 3.78
C VAL A 251 -1.87 9.85 3.35
N GLY A 252 -0.55 9.93 3.24
CA GLY A 252 0.26 8.75 2.98
C GLY A 252 1.73 8.98 3.27
N ASP A 253 2.51 7.91 3.15
CA ASP A 253 3.96 7.95 3.26
C ASP A 253 4.56 8.07 1.84
N ASP A 254 5.48 9.01 1.62
CA ASP A 254 5.95 9.39 0.29
C ASP A 254 7.34 8.88 -0.10
N ALA A 255 8.10 8.19 0.77
CA ALA A 255 9.45 7.81 0.36
C ALA A 255 10.15 6.79 1.25
N GLN A 256 10.44 5.62 0.68
CA GLN A 256 11.63 4.85 1.05
C GLN A 256 12.77 5.23 0.09
N CYS A 257 13.38 6.42 0.25
CA CYS A 257 14.39 6.90 -0.70
C CYS A 257 15.82 6.89 -0.14
N LEU A 258 16.81 6.86 -1.03
CA LEU A 258 18.24 6.99 -0.76
C LEU A 258 18.77 8.29 -1.34
N ILE A 259 19.74 8.93 -0.68
CA ILE A 259 20.31 10.22 -1.14
C ILE A 259 21.08 10.05 -2.47
N GLU A 260 21.09 11.10 -3.30
CA GLU A 260 21.96 11.22 -4.47
C GLU A 260 23.42 10.87 -4.16
N GLY A 261 24.07 10.14 -5.08
CA GLY A 261 25.44 9.66 -4.92
C GLY A 261 25.56 8.34 -4.16
N THR A 262 24.45 7.78 -3.67
CA THR A 262 24.43 6.40 -3.17
C THR A 262 24.86 5.44 -4.29
N LEU A 263 25.83 4.58 -4.02
CA LEU A 263 26.38 3.62 -4.97
C LEU A 263 25.53 2.36 -4.99
N VAL A 264 24.83 2.13 -6.10
CA VAL A 264 24.06 0.92 -6.36
C VAL A 264 24.98 -0.12 -6.96
N THR A 265 24.96 -1.33 -6.41
CA THR A 265 25.70 -2.46 -7.00
C THR A 265 24.89 -3.02 -8.16
N MET A 266 25.46 -2.93 -9.36
CA MET A 266 24.88 -3.47 -10.57
C MET A 266 25.02 -5.01 -10.62
N ALA A 267 24.28 -5.65 -11.52
CA ALA A 267 24.31 -7.11 -11.69
C ALA A 267 25.71 -7.68 -12.01
N ASP A 268 26.55 -6.91 -12.71
CA ASP A 268 27.95 -7.23 -13.02
C ASP A 268 28.92 -6.89 -11.87
N ARG A 269 28.39 -6.49 -10.71
CA ARG A 269 29.10 -6.02 -9.51
C ARG A 269 29.85 -4.70 -9.66
N SER A 270 29.70 -4.00 -10.80
CA SER A 270 30.09 -2.60 -10.89
C SER A 270 29.23 -1.75 -9.94
N GLN A 271 29.73 -0.58 -9.56
CA GLN A 271 29.00 0.37 -8.74
C GLN A 271 28.61 1.55 -9.61
N ARG A 272 27.35 1.97 -9.52
CA ARG A 272 26.86 3.18 -10.21
C ARG A 272 26.14 4.09 -9.22
N PRO A 273 26.34 5.42 -9.29
CA PRO A 273 25.52 6.35 -8.53
C PRO A 273 24.03 6.16 -8.84
N ILE A 274 23.18 6.20 -7.82
CA ILE A 274 21.74 5.90 -7.93
C ILE A 274 21.02 6.78 -8.96
N GLN A 275 21.45 8.03 -9.14
CA GLN A 275 20.90 8.95 -10.12
C GLN A 275 21.18 8.57 -11.59
N GLU A 276 22.14 7.67 -11.82
CA GLU A 276 22.48 7.15 -13.15
C GLU A 276 21.90 5.74 -13.40
N VAL A 277 21.18 5.17 -12.43
CA VAL A 277 20.47 3.90 -12.60
C VAL A 277 19.13 4.18 -13.27
N GLY A 278 18.89 3.53 -14.41
CA GLY A 278 17.70 3.76 -15.24
C GLY A 278 16.73 2.58 -15.25
N VAL A 279 15.51 2.83 -15.74
CA VAL A 279 14.53 1.77 -16.01
C VAL A 279 15.10 0.80 -17.03
N GLY A 280 15.04 -0.49 -16.71
CA GLY A 280 15.57 -1.57 -17.52
C GLY A 280 16.97 -2.02 -17.15
N ASP A 281 17.70 -1.24 -16.34
CA ASP A 281 18.99 -1.67 -15.80
C ASP A 281 18.85 -2.90 -14.91
N SER A 282 19.93 -3.68 -14.77
CA SER A 282 19.99 -4.84 -13.89
C SER A 282 20.87 -4.56 -12.69
N VAL A 283 20.28 -4.64 -11.49
CA VAL A 283 20.97 -4.43 -10.21
C VAL A 283 21.18 -5.75 -9.49
N LEU A 284 22.14 -5.79 -8.56
CA LEU A 284 22.36 -6.94 -7.69
C LEU A 284 21.31 -6.94 -6.58
N SER A 285 20.52 -8.01 -6.51
CA SER A 285 19.45 -8.18 -5.55
C SER A 285 19.58 -9.49 -4.79
N GLY A 286 19.17 -9.50 -3.52
CA GLY A 286 19.14 -10.67 -2.65
C GLY A 286 17.87 -11.47 -2.87
N TYR A 287 18.04 -12.74 -3.23
CA TYR A 287 16.92 -13.68 -3.44
C TYR A 287 16.61 -14.48 -2.18
N GLY A 288 17.55 -14.57 -1.25
CA GLY A 288 17.40 -15.32 0.01
C GLY A 288 18.57 -16.29 0.22
N SER A 289 18.80 -16.72 1.45
CA SER A 289 19.82 -17.72 1.79
C SER A 289 21.24 -17.43 1.28
N GLY A 290 21.64 -16.15 1.25
CA GLY A 290 22.95 -15.68 0.76
C GLY A 290 23.08 -15.62 -0.76
N ASP A 291 22.00 -15.85 -1.51
CA ASP A 291 21.98 -15.84 -2.97
C ASP A 291 21.69 -14.44 -3.52
N PHE A 292 22.58 -13.94 -4.37
CA PHE A 292 22.47 -12.64 -5.02
C PHE A 292 22.52 -12.78 -6.53
N ARG A 293 21.54 -12.20 -7.23
CA ARG A 293 21.36 -12.33 -8.68
C ARG A 293 20.92 -11.02 -9.32
N PRO A 294 20.98 -10.91 -10.66
CA PRO A 294 20.44 -9.78 -11.39
C PRO A 294 18.92 -9.67 -11.21
N ALA A 295 18.43 -8.48 -10.85
CA ALA A 295 17.02 -8.11 -10.89
C ALA A 295 16.84 -6.80 -11.69
N ARG A 296 15.74 -6.68 -12.43
CA ARG A 296 15.50 -5.54 -13.32
C ARG A 296 14.90 -4.37 -12.56
N VAL A 297 15.40 -3.17 -12.85
CA VAL A 297 14.79 -1.91 -12.41
C VAL A 297 13.54 -1.65 -13.25
N LEU A 298 12.37 -1.68 -12.62
CA LEU A 298 11.08 -1.42 -13.25
C LEU A 298 10.77 0.07 -13.31
N ARG A 299 11.16 0.82 -12.27
CA ARG A 299 10.91 2.26 -12.15
C ARG A 299 12.02 2.95 -11.37
N VAL A 300 12.18 4.25 -11.63
CA VAL A 300 13.07 5.15 -10.90
C VAL A 300 12.25 6.38 -10.53
N HIS A 301 12.29 6.77 -9.26
CA HIS A 301 11.64 7.99 -8.78
C HIS A 301 12.69 8.92 -8.18
N ARG A 302 12.54 10.23 -8.43
CA ARG A 302 13.40 11.29 -7.90
C ARG A 302 12.52 12.30 -7.19
N SER A 303 12.91 12.70 -5.98
CA SER A 303 12.22 13.76 -5.24
C SER A 303 13.15 14.54 -4.32
N GLU A 304 12.67 15.64 -3.74
CA GLU A 304 13.43 16.48 -2.81
C GLU A 304 12.99 16.20 -1.35
N ARG A 305 13.96 15.99 -0.46
CA ARG A 305 13.75 15.77 0.98
C ARG A 305 14.77 16.58 1.77
N ARG A 306 14.44 16.93 3.01
CA ARG A 306 15.32 17.71 3.91
C ARG A 306 15.83 16.90 5.09
N GLU A 307 15.09 15.90 5.54
CA GLU A 307 15.47 15.06 6.66
C GLU A 307 15.95 13.69 6.18
N GLY A 308 17.04 13.21 6.74
CA GLY A 308 17.59 11.90 6.48
C GLY A 308 18.16 11.26 7.73
N ILE A 309 18.40 9.96 7.63
CA ILE A 309 19.11 9.16 8.63
C ILE A 309 20.36 8.60 7.97
N ALA A 310 21.52 8.87 8.56
CA ALA A 310 22.78 8.22 8.23
C ALA A 310 22.99 7.03 9.15
N ILE A 311 23.10 5.84 8.57
CA ILE A 311 23.44 4.61 9.27
C ILE A 311 24.87 4.26 8.90
N THR A 312 25.75 4.18 9.91
CA THR A 312 27.14 3.75 9.75
C THR A 312 27.33 2.40 10.41
N LEU A 313 27.85 1.44 9.64
CA LEU A 313 28.16 0.10 10.12
C LEU A 313 29.65 0.00 10.51
N ARG A 314 29.96 -0.95 11.38
CA ARG A 314 31.28 -1.11 12.00
C ARG A 314 32.42 -1.26 11.00
N PHE A 315 32.19 -1.87 9.84
CA PHE A 315 33.21 -1.98 8.79
C PHE A 315 33.27 -0.77 7.84
N GLY A 316 32.75 0.39 8.27
CA GLY A 316 32.87 1.67 7.56
C GLY A 316 31.86 1.89 6.45
N ARG A 317 30.92 0.95 6.22
CA ARG A 317 29.83 1.15 5.27
C ARG A 317 28.86 2.18 5.83
N ARG A 318 28.44 3.12 4.99
CA ARG A 318 27.53 4.20 5.38
C ARG A 318 26.43 4.34 4.34
N LEU A 319 25.18 4.36 4.78
CA LEU A 319 24.02 4.59 3.93
C LEU A 319 23.19 5.73 4.50
N VAL A 320 22.76 6.63 3.62
CA VAL A 320 21.92 7.77 3.98
C VAL A 320 20.61 7.64 3.23
N SER A 321 19.51 7.65 3.98
CA SER A 321 18.18 7.43 3.46
C SER A 321 17.18 8.38 4.10
N THR A 322 15.97 8.46 3.57
CA THR A 322 14.84 9.04 4.31
C THR A 322 14.59 8.24 5.60
N PRO A 323 14.04 8.86 6.65
CA PRO A 323 13.72 8.18 7.91
C PRO A 323 12.83 6.93 7.74
N GLU A 324 11.98 6.92 6.72
CA GLU A 324 11.00 5.87 6.43
C GLU A 324 11.58 4.73 5.58
N HIS A 325 12.77 4.90 5.00
CA HIS A 325 13.42 3.87 4.18
C HIS A 325 13.64 2.59 5.00
N VAL A 326 13.23 1.46 4.45
CA VAL A 326 13.22 0.19 5.15
C VAL A 326 14.51 -0.57 4.89
N HIS A 327 15.16 -0.96 5.97
CA HIS A 327 16.36 -1.79 5.97
C HIS A 327 16.04 -3.17 6.55
N PHE A 328 16.83 -4.18 6.20
CA PHE A 328 16.80 -5.47 6.90
C PHE A 328 17.69 -5.35 8.15
N ALA A 329 17.10 -5.03 9.29
CA ALA A 329 17.85 -4.74 10.53
C ALA A 329 17.15 -5.29 11.78
N GLY A 330 17.87 -5.96 12.68
CA GLY A 330 17.29 -6.57 13.88
C GLY A 330 18.21 -6.67 15.10
N VAL A 331 17.63 -6.94 16.28
CA VAL A 331 18.36 -7.16 17.53
C VAL A 331 18.73 -8.65 17.66
N VAL A 332 19.99 -8.92 17.94
CA VAL A 332 20.52 -10.29 18.06
C VAL A 332 20.60 -10.69 19.53
N GLY A 333 20.02 -11.85 19.88
CA GLY A 333 20.12 -12.42 21.23
C GLY A 333 21.54 -12.91 21.57
N ARG A 334 21.77 -13.37 22.81
CA ARG A 334 23.10 -13.80 23.33
C ARG A 334 23.83 -14.87 22.49
N ASN A 335 23.16 -15.50 21.52
CA ASN A 335 23.78 -16.30 20.47
C ASN A 335 23.59 -15.58 19.13
N TRP A 336 24.70 -15.18 18.51
CA TRP A 336 24.76 -14.37 17.29
C TRP A 336 24.00 -14.92 16.05
N ARG A 337 23.48 -16.15 16.14
CA ARG A 337 22.83 -16.89 15.03
C ARG A 337 21.31 -16.69 14.92
N GLN A 338 20.69 -15.90 15.80
CA GLN A 338 19.24 -15.65 15.76
C GLN A 338 18.92 -14.20 16.15
N ALA A 339 18.43 -13.42 15.18
CA ALA A 339 17.66 -12.22 15.46
C ALA A 339 16.23 -12.64 15.80
N THR A 340 15.76 -12.28 16.99
CA THR A 340 14.47 -12.72 17.52
C THR A 340 13.42 -11.62 17.35
N VAL A 341 12.29 -11.97 16.74
CA VAL A 341 11.04 -11.19 16.77
C VAL A 341 10.13 -11.78 17.87
N PRO A 342 9.41 -10.97 18.68
CA PRO A 342 8.54 -11.48 19.75
C PRO A 342 7.41 -12.40 19.25
N SER A 343 7.04 -13.42 20.04
CA SER A 343 6.38 -14.66 19.57
C SER A 343 4.86 -14.83 19.79
N HIS A 344 4.06 -13.79 20.07
CA HIS A 344 2.63 -13.98 20.37
C HIS A 344 1.71 -13.40 19.29
N GLY A 345 0.87 -14.25 18.66
CA GLY A 345 -0.22 -13.85 17.75
C GLY A 345 0.20 -13.28 16.38
N ARG A 346 1.11 -13.97 15.67
CA ARG A 346 1.86 -13.42 14.52
C ARG A 346 1.42 -14.01 13.17
N VAL A 347 1.39 -13.15 12.14
CA VAL A 347 1.59 -13.56 10.74
C VAL A 347 3.03 -13.21 10.36
N ASP A 348 3.82 -14.24 10.05
CA ASP A 348 5.19 -14.08 9.55
C ASP A 348 5.13 -13.93 8.03
N VAL A 349 5.70 -12.87 7.48
CA VAL A 349 5.91 -12.76 6.03
C VAL A 349 7.40 -12.78 5.77
N MET A 350 7.88 -13.88 5.18
CA MET A 350 9.29 -14.19 4.97
C MET A 350 9.61 -14.23 3.48
N LEU A 351 10.66 -13.53 3.02
CA LEU A 351 11.26 -13.83 1.71
C LEU A 351 12.04 -15.16 1.80
N CYS A 352 11.74 -16.11 0.92
CA CYS A 352 12.39 -17.42 0.81
C CYS A 352 12.88 -17.70 -0.62
N VAL A 353 13.82 -18.62 -0.78
CA VAL A 353 14.08 -19.28 -2.07
C VAL A 353 13.71 -20.74 -1.92
N GLY A 354 12.88 -21.26 -2.83
CA GLY A 354 12.70 -22.70 -2.96
C GLY A 354 13.87 -23.29 -3.72
N GLU A 355 14.76 -24.01 -3.03
CA GLU A 355 15.99 -24.65 -3.54
C GLU A 355 17.05 -23.72 -4.17
N PRO A 356 18.36 -24.07 -4.11
CA PRO A 356 19.41 -23.32 -4.79
C PRO A 356 19.15 -23.28 -6.31
N GLY A 357 18.99 -22.10 -6.88
CA GLY A 357 18.58 -21.94 -8.29
C GLY A 357 17.13 -21.46 -8.46
N GLY A 358 16.32 -21.49 -7.41
CA GLY A 358 14.89 -21.19 -7.47
C GLY A 358 14.51 -19.73 -7.71
N VAL A 359 13.29 -19.54 -8.19
CA VAL A 359 12.59 -18.24 -8.26
C VAL A 359 12.29 -17.79 -6.82
N PRO A 360 12.40 -16.50 -6.46
CA PRO A 360 12.11 -16.04 -5.10
C PRO A 360 10.65 -16.32 -4.76
N VAL A 361 10.42 -16.75 -3.52
CA VAL A 361 9.13 -17.18 -3.00
C VAL A 361 8.93 -16.56 -1.64
N HIS A 362 7.89 -15.79 -1.47
CA HIS A 362 7.50 -15.23 -0.19
C HIS A 362 6.62 -16.24 0.56
N GLN A 363 6.93 -16.48 1.83
CA GLN A 363 6.18 -17.34 2.72
C GLN A 363 5.39 -16.50 3.73
N ALA A 364 4.06 -16.56 3.70
CA ALA A 364 3.23 -16.11 4.82
C ALA A 364 2.96 -17.29 5.75
N SER A 365 3.29 -17.21 7.05
CA SER A 365 2.96 -18.25 8.04
C SER A 365 2.09 -17.71 9.16
N VAL A 366 1.01 -18.43 9.48
CA VAL A 366 0.09 -18.12 10.58
C VAL A 366 -0.03 -19.34 11.46
N GLY A 367 0.36 -19.26 12.73
CA GLY A 367 0.30 -20.40 13.66
C GLY A 367 1.08 -21.65 13.19
N GLY A 368 2.14 -21.45 12.40
CA GLY A 368 2.96 -22.53 11.84
C GLY A 368 2.47 -23.12 10.50
N VAL A 369 1.33 -22.68 9.98
CA VAL A 369 0.85 -23.06 8.64
C VAL A 369 1.27 -21.99 7.63
N GLY A 370 2.12 -22.38 6.68
CA GLY A 370 2.72 -21.48 5.69
C GLY A 370 2.12 -21.59 4.29
N VAL A 371 1.98 -20.47 3.59
CA VAL A 371 1.69 -20.42 2.15
C VAL A 371 2.87 -19.76 1.44
N LEU A 372 3.36 -20.46 0.42
CA LEU A 372 4.42 -19.99 -0.47
C LEU A 372 3.79 -19.32 -1.70
N SER A 373 4.21 -18.10 -2.02
CA SER A 373 3.76 -17.35 -3.19
C SER A 373 4.93 -16.57 -3.80
N ARG A 374 4.96 -16.47 -5.12
CA ARG A 374 5.94 -15.64 -5.85
C ARG A 374 5.53 -14.17 -5.93
N ASP A 375 4.31 -13.87 -5.50
CA ASP A 375 3.72 -12.54 -5.53
C ASP A 375 3.48 -12.06 -4.10
N MET A 376 4.15 -10.96 -3.71
CA MET A 376 3.98 -10.31 -2.42
C MET A 376 2.55 -9.85 -2.16
N ALA A 377 1.81 -9.48 -3.20
CA ALA A 377 0.41 -9.09 -3.07
C ALA A 377 -0.43 -10.27 -2.56
N ALA A 378 -0.21 -11.46 -3.11
CA ALA A 378 -0.89 -12.69 -2.68
C ALA A 378 -0.51 -13.11 -1.25
N VAL A 379 0.71 -12.82 -0.81
CA VAL A 379 1.19 -13.10 0.56
C VAL A 379 0.53 -12.15 1.55
N GLY A 380 0.46 -10.86 1.19
CA GLY A 380 -0.26 -9.84 1.95
C GLY A 380 -1.75 -10.15 2.08
N LEU A 381 -2.39 -10.67 1.03
CA LEU A 381 -3.79 -11.09 1.07
C LEU A 381 -4.07 -12.18 2.12
N ILE A 382 -3.11 -13.08 2.35
CA ILE A 382 -3.19 -14.15 3.35
C ILE A 382 -2.96 -13.60 4.75
N ALA A 383 -1.99 -12.69 4.90
CA ALA A 383 -1.72 -12.01 6.17
C ALA A 383 -2.91 -11.14 6.63
N GLY A 384 -3.57 -10.47 5.69
CA GLY A 384 -4.75 -9.65 5.94
C GLY A 384 -6.05 -10.42 6.16
N ALA A 385 -6.05 -11.75 6.01
CA ALA A 385 -7.20 -12.61 6.29
C ALA A 385 -7.28 -13.05 7.77
N VAL A 386 -6.24 -12.75 8.56
CA VAL A 386 -6.19 -13.06 10.00
C VAL A 386 -6.57 -11.80 10.77
N ASP A 387 -7.81 -11.72 11.23
CA ASP A 387 -8.21 -10.69 12.19
C ASP A 387 -7.37 -10.84 13.48
N GLU A 388 -6.95 -9.71 14.06
CA GLU A 388 -6.18 -9.59 15.33
C GLU A 388 -4.65 -9.84 15.30
N ALA A 389 -4.05 -10.27 14.19
CA ALA A 389 -2.60 -10.53 14.13
C ALA A 389 -1.76 -9.27 13.86
N VAL A 390 -0.63 -9.13 14.56
CA VAL A 390 0.40 -8.14 14.23
C VAL A 390 1.35 -8.74 13.19
N ILE A 391 1.42 -8.14 12.01
CA ILE A 391 2.29 -8.58 10.92
C ILE A 391 3.68 -7.98 11.16
N TYR A 392 4.70 -8.83 11.25
CA TYR A 392 6.10 -8.38 11.25
C TYR A 392 6.79 -8.97 10.01
N PRO A 393 6.99 -8.15 8.96
CA PRO A 393 7.71 -8.59 7.78
C PRO A 393 9.18 -8.82 8.14
N SER A 394 9.73 -9.92 7.62
CA SER A 394 11.11 -10.32 7.83
C SER A 394 11.69 -11.00 6.59
N ALA A 395 13.01 -11.05 6.48
CA ALA A 395 13.68 -11.62 5.32
C ALA A 395 14.79 -12.57 5.76
N ARG A 396 14.85 -13.74 5.11
CA ARG A 396 15.93 -14.71 5.30
C ARG A 396 16.93 -14.58 4.17
N LEU A 397 17.76 -13.54 4.26
CA LEU A 397 18.66 -13.16 3.17
C LEU A 397 20.10 -13.62 3.39
N GLY A 398 20.54 -13.92 4.61
CA GLY A 398 21.90 -14.40 4.86
C GLY A 398 22.08 -15.92 4.64
N PRO A 399 23.32 -16.39 4.46
CA PRO A 399 23.67 -17.78 4.12
C PRO A 399 23.44 -18.76 5.27
N ASP A 400 23.36 -18.27 6.50
CA ASP A 400 23.08 -19.04 7.72
C ASP A 400 21.58 -19.17 8.00
N GLY A 401 20.73 -18.57 7.17
CA GLY A 401 19.29 -18.62 7.31
C GLY A 401 18.76 -17.75 8.46
N ALA A 402 19.53 -16.76 8.94
CA ALA A 402 18.99 -15.82 9.92
C ALA A 402 17.92 -14.92 9.31
N GLU A 403 16.91 -14.62 10.12
CA GLU A 403 15.75 -13.82 9.76
C GLU A 403 15.94 -12.39 10.28
N LEU A 404 16.00 -11.41 9.38
CA LEU A 404 16.08 -9.99 9.76
C LEU A 404 14.73 -9.31 9.54
N PRO A 405 14.21 -8.55 10.51
CA PRO A 405 12.97 -7.81 10.33
C PRO A 405 13.20 -6.60 9.42
N PHE A 406 12.11 -6.18 8.80
CA PHE A 406 12.03 -4.94 8.04
C PHE A 406 11.92 -3.80 9.03
N THR A 407 12.91 -2.93 9.07
CA THR A 407 13.05 -1.86 10.06
C THR A 407 13.30 -0.55 9.34
N GLN A 408 12.45 0.45 9.59
CA GLN A 408 12.64 1.81 9.07
C GLN A 408 13.93 2.41 9.61
N ALA A 409 14.62 3.23 8.82
CA ALA A 409 15.87 3.88 9.20
C ALA A 409 15.75 4.64 10.53
N ALA A 410 14.63 5.33 10.76
CA ALA A 410 14.31 6.03 12.01
C ALA A 410 14.21 5.11 13.24
N ALA A 411 13.95 3.82 13.03
CA ALA A 411 13.82 2.81 14.08
C ALA A 411 15.11 1.98 14.28
N VAL A 412 16.09 2.10 13.38
CA VAL A 412 17.40 1.45 13.54
C VAL A 412 18.13 2.06 14.74
N ARG A 413 18.85 1.21 15.50
CA ARG A 413 19.60 1.62 16.69
C ARG A 413 21.03 1.06 16.64
N PRO A 414 22.03 1.74 17.21
CA PRO A 414 23.35 1.16 17.42
C PRO A 414 23.28 -0.23 18.09
N GLY A 415 24.11 -1.16 17.62
CA GLY A 415 24.11 -2.55 18.06
C GLY A 415 23.12 -3.47 17.34
N THR A 416 22.22 -2.93 16.50
CA THR A 416 21.43 -3.77 15.59
C THR A 416 22.32 -4.33 14.48
N VAL A 417 21.93 -5.48 13.93
CA VAL A 417 22.63 -6.14 12.84
C VAL A 417 21.90 -5.90 11.53
N MET A 418 22.65 -5.59 10.48
CA MET A 418 22.17 -5.37 9.12
C MET A 418 22.87 -6.32 8.14
N LEU A 419 22.20 -6.60 7.03
CA LEU A 419 22.75 -7.44 5.97
C LEU A 419 23.64 -6.61 5.03
N ASP A 420 24.82 -7.13 4.72
CA ASP A 420 25.71 -6.54 3.73
C ASP A 420 25.57 -7.16 2.34
N GLY A 421 26.03 -6.43 1.33
CA GLY A 421 25.97 -6.83 -0.08
C GLY A 421 26.86 -8.02 -0.46
N SER A 422 27.64 -8.56 0.47
CA SER A 422 28.37 -9.82 0.30
C SER A 422 27.60 -11.04 0.82
N GLY A 423 26.41 -10.81 1.40
CA GLY A 423 25.62 -11.82 2.09
C GLY A 423 26.06 -12.05 3.54
N GLY A 424 26.97 -11.23 4.06
CA GLY A 424 27.38 -11.24 5.46
C GLY A 424 26.51 -10.32 6.31
N TYR A 425 26.86 -10.24 7.60
CA TYR A 425 26.22 -9.33 8.54
C TYR A 425 27.22 -8.30 9.04
N ASP A 426 26.73 -7.09 9.28
CA ASP A 426 27.49 -6.01 9.87
C ASP A 426 26.66 -5.33 10.97
N VAL A 427 27.35 -4.75 11.94
CA VAL A 427 26.72 -4.18 13.14
C VAL A 427 26.63 -2.68 12.96
N VAL A 428 25.45 -2.12 13.22
CA VAL A 428 25.24 -0.68 13.25
C VAL A 428 26.07 -0.08 14.37
N GLU A 429 26.99 0.80 14.00
CA GLU A 429 27.86 1.52 14.92
C GLU A 429 27.23 2.85 15.34
N SER A 430 26.74 3.64 14.38
CA SER A 430 26.04 4.89 14.64
C SER A 430 24.80 5.06 13.77
N VAL A 431 23.84 5.81 14.30
CA VAL A 431 22.63 6.26 13.59
C VAL A 431 22.48 7.74 13.90
N GLU A 432 22.54 8.58 12.88
CA GLU A 432 22.60 10.03 13.02
C GLU A 432 21.53 10.69 12.13
N PRO A 433 20.71 11.61 12.67
CA PRO A 433 19.89 12.47 11.82
C PRO A 433 20.79 13.39 11.01
N VAL A 434 20.49 13.55 9.72
CA VAL A 434 21.22 14.41 8.79
C VAL A 434 20.27 15.28 8.00
N GLU A 435 20.72 16.48 7.63
CA GLU A 435 20.02 17.29 6.65
C GLU A 435 20.41 16.81 5.24
N LEU A 436 19.40 16.61 4.40
CA LEU A 436 19.57 16.23 3.00
C LEU A 436 19.64 17.50 2.16
N ASP A 437 20.80 17.70 1.53
CA ASP A 437 21.14 18.86 0.70
C ASP A 437 20.99 18.58 -0.80
N ARG A 438 20.57 17.36 -1.15
CA ARG A 438 20.52 16.81 -2.50
C ARG A 438 19.25 15.97 -2.69
N PRO A 439 18.86 15.74 -3.96
CA PRO A 439 17.70 14.91 -4.26
C PRO A 439 17.85 13.50 -3.70
N VAL A 440 16.72 12.83 -3.50
CA VAL A 440 16.65 11.42 -3.12
C VAL A 440 16.01 10.60 -4.23
N TYR A 441 16.35 9.31 -4.27
CA TYR A 441 15.94 8.39 -5.32
C TYR A 441 15.35 7.11 -4.71
N ASP A 442 14.29 6.58 -5.33
CA ASP A 442 13.77 5.23 -5.07
C ASP A 442 13.81 4.41 -6.37
N LEU A 443 14.08 3.11 -6.23
CA LEU A 443 14.13 2.16 -7.34
C LEU A 443 13.07 1.08 -7.11
N ASP A 444 12.21 0.83 -8.09
CA ASP A 444 11.32 -0.33 -8.07
C ASP A 444 12.02 -1.52 -8.72
N ILE A 445 12.17 -2.62 -7.99
CA ILE A 445 12.97 -3.78 -8.39
C ILE A 445 12.07 -4.99 -8.59
N GLU A 446 12.18 -5.59 -9.77
CA GLU A 446 11.36 -6.74 -10.18
C GLU A 446 11.45 -7.91 -9.19
N SER A 447 10.28 -8.37 -8.72
CA SER A 447 10.06 -9.55 -7.86
C SER A 447 10.63 -9.47 -6.43
N THR A 448 11.83 -8.94 -6.25
CA THR A 448 12.56 -9.05 -4.97
C THR A 448 12.38 -7.85 -4.05
N HIS A 449 12.04 -6.68 -4.61
CA HIS A 449 11.87 -5.44 -3.85
C HIS A 449 13.05 -5.12 -2.92
N ASN A 450 14.28 -5.51 -3.32
CA ASN A 450 15.49 -5.15 -2.62
C ASN A 450 16.68 -5.02 -3.58
N PHE A 451 17.71 -4.28 -3.18
CA PHE A 451 18.97 -4.15 -3.91
C PHE A 451 20.11 -3.76 -2.98
N VAL A 452 21.35 -3.84 -3.48
CA VAL A 452 22.54 -3.46 -2.70
C VAL A 452 22.90 -2.00 -2.95
N ALA A 453 22.90 -1.19 -1.88
CA ALA A 453 23.25 0.23 -1.87
C ALA A 453 24.38 0.51 -0.86
N ASN A 454 25.46 1.15 -1.30
CA ASN A 454 26.70 1.35 -0.52
C ASN A 454 27.20 0.06 0.17
N GLY A 455 27.03 -1.08 -0.50
CA GLY A 455 27.39 -2.40 0.04
C GLY A 455 26.49 -2.90 1.16
N ILE A 456 25.31 -2.32 1.35
CA ILE A 456 24.27 -2.71 2.31
C ILE A 456 23.05 -3.17 1.53
N VAL A 457 22.43 -4.27 1.94
CA VAL A 457 21.18 -4.72 1.31
C VAL A 457 20.04 -3.93 1.92
N THR A 458 19.27 -3.26 1.07
CA THR A 458 18.13 -2.46 1.50
C THR A 458 16.86 -2.85 0.76
N HIS A 459 15.71 -2.59 1.35
CA HIS A 459 14.42 -2.85 0.76
C HIS A 459 13.93 -1.61 0.00
N ASN A 460 13.15 -1.82 -1.07
CA ASN A 460 12.42 -0.77 -1.74
C ASN A 460 10.92 -1.07 -1.75
N SER A 461 10.11 -0.10 -1.31
CA SER A 461 8.68 0.03 -1.59
C SER A 461 7.85 -1.28 -1.62
N ILE A 462 7.27 -1.68 -0.49
CA ILE A 462 6.23 -2.74 -0.37
C ILE A 462 4.87 -2.20 -0.85
N TYR A 463 4.79 -1.57 -2.02
CA TYR A 463 3.53 -0.93 -2.46
C TYR A 463 2.76 -1.76 -3.48
N GLY A 464 2.95 -3.09 -3.47
CA GLY A 464 2.20 -4.04 -4.30
C GLY A 464 0.93 -4.61 -3.66
N PHE A 465 0.51 -4.12 -2.49
CA PHE A 465 -0.68 -4.68 -1.81
C PHE A 465 -1.95 -4.37 -2.62
N ARG A 466 -2.66 -5.41 -3.11
CA ARG A 466 -3.93 -5.29 -3.86
C ARG A 466 -3.89 -4.42 -5.11
N GLY A 467 -2.78 -4.44 -5.84
CA GLY A 467 -2.61 -3.64 -7.06
C GLY A 467 -2.47 -2.14 -6.79
N ALA A 468 -2.08 -1.76 -5.57
CA ALA A 468 -1.71 -0.40 -5.20
C ALA A 468 -0.71 0.20 -6.20
N ASP A 469 -0.85 1.51 -6.42
CA ASP A 469 -0.03 2.27 -7.33
C ASP A 469 0.48 3.52 -6.62
N ILE A 470 1.74 3.46 -6.19
CA ILE A 470 2.44 4.54 -5.50
C ILE A 470 2.44 5.86 -6.29
N ARG A 471 2.27 5.81 -7.62
CA ARG A 471 2.12 7.00 -8.46
C ARG A 471 0.95 7.87 -8.04
N ASN A 472 -0.10 7.29 -7.46
CA ASN A 472 -1.24 8.07 -7.01
C ASN A 472 -0.84 9.13 -5.98
N ILE A 473 0.10 8.81 -5.06
CA ILE A 473 0.59 9.78 -4.09
C ILE A 473 1.76 10.61 -4.62
N LEU A 474 2.67 10.01 -5.39
CA LEU A 474 3.87 10.69 -5.91
C LEU A 474 3.54 11.71 -6.99
N ASP A 475 2.59 11.38 -7.87
CA ASP A 475 2.15 12.22 -8.98
C ASP A 475 0.89 13.02 -8.59
N PHE A 476 0.54 13.06 -7.29
CA PHE A 476 -0.69 13.74 -6.83
C PHE A 476 -0.72 15.21 -7.27
N GLU A 477 0.40 15.90 -7.19
CA GLU A 477 0.55 17.30 -7.62
C GLU A 477 0.41 17.46 -9.15
N ASP A 478 0.70 16.43 -9.94
CA ASP A 478 0.49 16.47 -11.40
C ASP A 478 -1.02 16.40 -11.74
N TYR A 479 -1.78 15.62 -10.97
CA TYR A 479 -3.23 15.50 -11.13
C TYR A 479 -4.02 16.63 -10.47
N TYR A 480 -3.46 17.20 -9.40
CA TYR A 480 -4.01 18.32 -8.64
C TYR A 480 -2.95 19.44 -8.55
N PRO A 481 -2.73 20.24 -9.61
CA PRO A 481 -1.69 21.28 -9.63
C PRO A 481 -1.87 22.40 -8.60
N ASP A 482 -3.07 22.52 -8.03
CA ASP A 482 -3.44 23.43 -6.95
C ASP A 482 -3.43 22.76 -5.57
N ALA A 483 -2.88 21.55 -5.45
CA ALA A 483 -2.79 20.84 -4.19
C ALA A 483 -1.91 21.58 -3.18
N HIS A 484 -2.43 21.71 -1.97
CA HIS A 484 -1.64 22.15 -0.83
C HIS A 484 -0.95 20.96 -0.21
N VAL A 485 0.37 21.05 -0.01
CA VAL A 485 1.19 19.95 0.53
C VAL A 485 1.62 20.29 1.95
N VAL A 486 1.32 19.41 2.90
CA VAL A 486 1.75 19.50 4.29
C VAL A 486 2.60 18.30 4.65
N ARG A 487 3.83 18.54 5.13
CA ARG A 487 4.74 17.48 5.59
C ARG A 487 4.72 17.37 7.11
N LEU A 488 4.43 16.17 7.63
CA LEU A 488 4.46 15.84 9.05
C LEU A 488 5.80 15.17 9.41
N GLU A 489 6.84 15.98 9.53
CA GLU A 489 8.23 15.53 9.71
C GLU A 489 8.51 15.04 11.15
N GLN A 490 7.81 15.59 12.15
CA GLN A 490 8.05 15.23 13.55
C GLN A 490 7.45 13.86 13.93
N ASN A 491 8.29 12.91 14.34
CA ASN A 491 7.88 11.62 14.91
C ASN A 491 7.62 11.73 16.43
N TYR A 492 6.50 11.17 16.89
CA TYR A 492 6.09 11.17 18.31
C TYR A 492 6.17 9.80 18.99
N ARG A 493 6.70 8.79 18.30
CA ARG A 493 6.89 7.43 18.87
C ARG A 493 8.18 7.28 19.65
#